data_AF-K1TKF5-F1
#
_entry.id   AF-K1TKF5-F1
#
_cell.length_a   1.000
_cell.length_b   1.000
_cell.length_c   1.000
_cell.angle_alpha   90.00
_cell.angle_beta   90.00
_cell.angle_gamma   90.00
#
_symmetry.space_group_name_H-M   'P 1'
#
loop_
_entity.id
_entity.type
_entity.pdbx_description
1 polymer ?
#
loop_
_entity_poly.entity_id
_entity_poly.type
_entity_poly.pdbx_seq_one_letter_code
_entity_poly.pdbx_strand_id
1 'polypeptide(L)'
;CSLMIIAVLSAPRIGGEDGYWMNGLYEAFCIICIFPVIVSMGAGGRITGKRSAAVCKFLGDISYPVYITHYPLVYIYTAWAFNRQATLAEGLPYMLLTFVGAFALAYACLKCYDLPVRKWLTERFLKKK
;
A
#
# COMPACT_ATOMS: atom_id res chain seq x y z
N CYS A 1 -0.86 9.91 14.90
CA CYS A 1 -0.77 8.49 14.46
C CYS A 1 0.40 8.24 13.51
N SER A 2 0.64 9.04 12.46
CA SER A 2 1.66 8.75 11.43
C SER A 2 3.09 8.59 11.96
N LEU A 3 3.55 9.40 12.92
CA LEU A 3 4.89 9.23 13.53
C LEU A 3 5.04 7.89 14.27
N MET A 4 4.00 7.44 14.98
CA MET A 4 4.01 6.13 15.65
C MET A 4 4.04 4.98 14.63
N ILE A 5 3.31 5.12 13.52
CA ILE A 5 3.35 4.14 12.42
C ILE A 5 4.79 4.05 11.87
N ILE A 6 5.42 5.18 11.58
CA ILE A 6 6.80 5.22 11.08
C ILE A 6 7.75 4.57 12.09
N ALA A 7 7.66 4.91 13.37
CA ALA A 7 8.52 4.36 14.41
C ALA A 7 8.39 2.83 14.52
N VAL A 8 7.15 2.30 14.50
CA VAL A 8 6.91 0.84 14.61
C VAL A 8 7.40 0.10 13.36
N LEU A 9 7.14 0.64 12.16
CA LEU A 9 7.49 0.00 10.90
C LEU A 9 8.97 0.15 10.51
N SER A 10 9.67 1.15 11.06
CA SER A 10 11.10 1.34 10.80
C SER A 10 11.99 0.59 11.79
N ALA A 11 11.42 -0.04 12.82
CA ALA A 11 12.19 -0.82 13.77
C ALA A 11 12.85 -2.00 13.03
N PRO A 12 14.19 -2.09 13.02
CA PRO A 12 14.87 -3.20 12.39
C PRO A 12 14.58 -4.49 13.17
N ARG A 13 14.71 -5.64 12.50
CA ARG A 13 14.61 -6.95 13.14
C ARG A 13 15.51 -6.99 14.38
N ILE A 14 14.93 -7.34 15.53
CA ILE A 14 15.63 -7.38 16.81
C ILE A 14 16.22 -8.79 16.98
N GLY A 15 17.54 -8.91 17.03
CA GLY A 15 18.25 -10.18 17.23
C GLY A 15 18.64 -10.93 15.94
N GLY A 16 19.52 -11.92 16.09
CA GLY A 16 20.02 -12.80 15.02
C GLY A 16 19.14 -14.02 14.74
N GLU A 17 19.69 -15.06 14.12
CA GLU A 17 18.96 -16.32 13.84
C GLU A 17 18.46 -17.03 15.12
N ASP A 18 19.08 -16.81 16.27
CA ASP A 18 18.61 -17.38 17.54
C ASP A 18 17.50 -16.55 18.24
N GLY A 19 17.18 -15.36 17.70
CA GLY A 19 16.32 -14.35 18.33
C GLY A 19 14.89 -14.26 17.78
N TYR A 20 14.37 -15.26 17.07
CA TYR A 20 13.04 -15.20 16.43
C TYR A 20 11.91 -14.85 17.41
N TRP A 21 11.98 -15.38 18.64
CA TRP A 21 10.97 -15.13 19.68
C TRP A 21 10.89 -13.66 20.10
N MET A 22 12.01 -12.91 20.04
CA MET A 22 12.03 -11.48 20.39
C MET A 22 11.23 -10.65 19.38
N ASN A 23 11.32 -11.00 18.09
CA ASN A 23 10.51 -10.37 17.06
C ASN A 23 9.04 -10.74 17.22
N GLY A 24 8.73 -12.01 17.51
CA GLY A 24 7.35 -12.42 17.80
C GLY A 24 6.74 -11.68 19.00
N LEU A 25 7.52 -11.48 20.07
CA LEU A 25 7.08 -10.71 21.24
C LEU A 25 6.87 -9.23 20.91
N TYR A 26 7.80 -8.63 20.15
CA TYR A 26 7.68 -7.26 19.66
C TYR A 26 6.44 -7.08 18.78
N GLU A 27 6.23 -7.97 17.80
CA GLU A 27 5.07 -7.96 16.92
C GLU A 27 3.76 -8.12 17.71
N ALA A 28 3.71 -9.08 18.66
CA ALA A 28 2.55 -9.27 19.52
C ALA A 28 2.25 -8.02 20.36
N PHE A 29 3.27 -7.40 20.95
CA PHE A 29 3.11 -6.14 21.68
C PHE A 29 2.62 -5.00 20.78
N CYS A 30 3.18 -4.87 19.58
CA CYS A 30 2.74 -3.89 18.60
C CYS A 30 1.27 -4.10 18.22
N ILE A 31 0.85 -5.35 17.96
CA ILE A 31 -0.52 -5.68 17.55
C ILE A 31 -1.52 -5.48 18.70
N ILE A 32 -1.17 -5.90 19.92
CA ILE A 32 -2.10 -5.89 21.07
C ILE A 32 -2.18 -4.49 21.70
N CYS A 33 -1.06 -3.76 21.77
CA CYS A 33 -1.00 -2.49 22.50
C CYS A 33 -0.89 -1.28 21.56
N ILE A 34 0.05 -1.30 20.61
CA ILE A 34 0.39 -0.09 19.84
C ILE A 34 -0.65 0.18 18.73
N PHE A 35 -1.02 -0.83 17.94
CA PHE A 35 -1.96 -0.66 16.83
C PHE A 35 -3.34 -0.18 17.28
N PRO A 36 -3.95 -0.67 18.39
CA PRO A 36 -5.20 -0.12 18.89
C PRO A 36 -5.08 1.36 19.29
N VAL A 37 -3.96 1.78 19.87
CA VAL A 37 -3.69 3.19 20.17
C VAL A 37 -3.58 4.01 18.89
N ILE A 38 -2.82 3.54 17.90
CA ILE A 38 -2.71 4.21 16.60
C ILE A 38 -4.07 4.36 15.91
N VAL A 39 -4.88 3.29 15.92
CA VAL A 39 -6.22 3.27 15.30
C VAL A 39 -7.17 4.20 16.04
N SER A 40 -7.19 4.19 17.38
CA SER A 40 -8.07 5.09 18.16
C SER A 40 -7.71 6.56 17.94
N MET A 41 -6.42 6.90 17.89
CA MET A 41 -5.95 8.25 17.54
C MET A 41 -6.31 8.62 16.09
N GLY A 42 -6.29 7.67 15.16
CA GLY A 42 -6.63 7.90 13.75
C GLY A 42 -8.13 8.07 13.50
N ALA A 43 -8.96 7.30 14.20
CA ALA A 43 -10.41 7.29 14.04
C ALA A 43 -11.07 8.62 14.47
N GLY A 44 -10.46 9.37 15.40
CA GLY A 44 -10.93 10.69 15.82
C GLY A 44 -10.61 11.84 14.86
N GLY A 45 -9.84 11.59 13.78
CA GLY A 45 -9.43 12.62 12.84
C GLY A 45 -10.56 13.10 11.94
N ARG A 46 -11.13 14.28 12.21
CA ARG A 46 -12.09 14.93 11.31
C ARG A 46 -11.35 15.58 10.15
N ILE A 47 -11.69 15.19 8.91
CA ILE A 47 -11.18 15.85 7.70
C ILE A 47 -11.93 17.19 7.55
N THR A 48 -11.31 18.29 7.96
CA THR A 48 -11.93 19.62 8.03
C THR A 48 -11.89 20.40 6.70
N GLY A 49 -11.09 19.96 5.71
CA GLY A 49 -10.89 20.68 4.44
C GLY A 49 -11.36 19.92 3.19
N LYS A 50 -12.05 20.61 2.27
CA LYS A 50 -12.48 20.06 0.96
C LYS A 50 -11.32 19.52 0.12
N ARG A 51 -10.17 20.22 0.11
CA ARG A 51 -8.96 19.78 -0.59
C ARG A 51 -8.37 18.52 0.05
N SER A 52 -8.27 18.49 1.38
CA SER A 52 -7.78 17.32 2.12
C SER A 52 -8.66 16.10 1.88
N ALA A 53 -9.98 16.26 1.88
CA ALA A 53 -10.92 15.20 1.57
C ALA A 53 -10.74 14.65 0.15
N ALA A 54 -10.53 15.52 -0.83
CA ALA A 54 -10.30 15.11 -2.22
C ALA A 54 -9.00 14.31 -2.38
N VAL A 55 -7.91 14.74 -1.72
CA VAL A 55 -6.62 14.02 -1.75
C VAL A 55 -6.74 12.67 -1.03
N CYS A 56 -7.33 12.63 0.17
CA CYS A 56 -7.57 11.37 0.90
C CYS A 56 -8.41 10.39 0.07
N LYS A 57 -9.45 10.90 -0.60
CA LYS A 57 -10.27 10.06 -1.49
C LYS A 57 -9.48 9.55 -2.68
N PHE A 58 -8.70 10.40 -3.34
CA PHE A 58 -7.87 9.99 -4.47
C PHE A 58 -6.86 8.91 -4.08
N LEU A 59 -6.14 9.10 -2.97
CA LEU A 59 -5.19 8.13 -2.43
C LEU A 59 -5.89 6.81 -2.04
N GLY A 60 -7.09 6.90 -1.48
CA GLY A 60 -7.91 5.72 -1.18
C GLY A 60 -8.34 4.98 -2.45
N ASP A 61 -8.89 5.68 -3.43
CA ASP A 61 -9.41 5.09 -4.66
C ASP A 61 -8.30 4.40 -5.48
N ILE A 62 -7.09 4.96 -5.52
CA ILE A 62 -5.96 4.38 -6.28
C ILE A 62 -5.24 3.25 -5.53
N SER A 63 -5.34 3.20 -4.19
CA SER A 63 -4.61 2.21 -3.38
C SER A 63 -4.94 0.77 -3.76
N TYR A 64 -6.22 0.48 -4.04
CA TYR A 64 -6.68 -0.87 -4.34
C TYR A 64 -6.19 -1.37 -5.72
N PRO A 65 -6.36 -0.62 -6.83
CA PRO A 65 -5.76 -0.98 -8.11
C PRO A 65 -4.24 -1.13 -8.04
N VAL A 66 -3.53 -0.24 -7.33
CA VAL A 66 -2.07 -0.35 -7.17
C VAL A 66 -1.72 -1.65 -6.44
N TYR A 67 -2.40 -1.95 -5.34
CA TYR A 67 -2.14 -3.16 -4.55
C TYR A 67 -2.22 -4.43 -5.42
N ILE A 68 -3.22 -4.53 -6.30
CA ILE A 68 -3.39 -5.71 -7.15
C ILE A 68 -2.40 -5.76 -8.31
N THR A 69 -2.12 -4.62 -8.95
CA THR A 69 -1.33 -4.61 -10.20
C THR A 69 0.18 -4.54 -9.98
N HIS A 70 0.64 -3.97 -8.87
CA HIS A 70 2.07 -3.75 -8.66
C HIS A 70 2.83 -5.06 -8.36
N TYR A 71 2.24 -5.99 -7.58
CA TYR A 71 2.91 -7.25 -7.20
C TYR A 71 3.40 -8.05 -8.43
N PRO A 72 2.54 -8.37 -9.42
CA PRO A 72 2.98 -9.06 -10.63
C PRO A 72 4.14 -8.35 -11.36
N LEU A 73 4.07 -7.02 -11.48
CA LEU A 73 5.10 -6.23 -12.17
C LEU A 73 6.44 -6.26 -11.41
N VAL A 74 6.40 -6.14 -10.09
CA VAL A 74 7.59 -6.26 -9.23
C VAL A 74 8.18 -7.66 -9.31
N TYR A 75 7.36 -8.72 -9.35
CA TYR A 75 7.86 -10.08 -9.54
C TYR A 75 8.56 -10.28 -10.88
N ILE A 76 8.01 -9.71 -11.97
CA ILE A 76 8.65 -9.76 -13.29
C ILE A 76 10.01 -9.04 -13.25
N TYR A 77 10.05 -7.83 -12.67
CA TYR A 77 11.29 -7.05 -12.54
C TYR A 77 12.34 -7.78 -11.70
N THR A 78 11.95 -8.30 -10.53
CA THR A 78 12.86 -9.01 -9.63
C THR A 78 13.38 -10.29 -10.27
N ALA A 79 12.52 -11.09 -10.92
CA ALA A 79 12.95 -12.28 -11.67
C ALA A 79 13.95 -11.93 -12.79
N TRP A 80 13.69 -10.86 -13.55
CA TRP A 80 14.62 -10.37 -14.56
C TRP A 80 15.97 -9.95 -13.96
N ALA A 81 15.95 -9.19 -12.87
CA ALA A 81 17.15 -8.70 -12.21
C ALA A 81 18.01 -9.83 -11.64
N PHE A 82 17.38 -10.81 -10.98
CA PHE A 82 18.06 -12.00 -10.46
C PHE A 82 18.66 -12.85 -11.58
N ASN A 83 17.90 -13.12 -12.65
CA ASN A 83 18.37 -13.96 -13.75
C ASN A 83 19.54 -13.33 -14.52
N ARG A 84 19.62 -11.99 -14.59
CA ARG A 84 20.73 -11.29 -15.23
C ARG A 84 21.88 -10.92 -14.28
N GLN A 85 21.74 -11.16 -12.97
CA GLN A 85 22.67 -10.61 -11.97
C GLN A 85 22.90 -9.11 -12.19
N ALA A 86 21.81 -8.38 -12.49
CA ALA A 86 21.89 -6.99 -12.92
C ALA A 86 22.48 -6.12 -11.82
N THR A 87 23.41 -5.24 -12.19
CA THR A 87 23.96 -4.27 -11.26
C THR A 87 22.90 -3.22 -10.89
N LEU A 88 23.06 -2.54 -9.75
CA LEU A 88 22.12 -1.47 -9.34
C LEU A 88 21.95 -0.39 -10.40
N ALA A 89 23.04 -0.02 -11.09
CA ALA A 89 23.02 0.98 -12.16
C ALA A 89 22.17 0.53 -13.37
N GLU A 90 22.26 -0.74 -13.75
CA GLU A 90 21.46 -1.32 -14.83
C GLU A 90 20.01 -1.54 -14.41
N GLY A 91 19.77 -1.92 -13.15
CA GLY A 91 18.44 -2.21 -12.61
C GLY A 91 17.62 -0.96 -12.32
N LEU A 92 18.25 0.18 -12.02
CA LEU A 92 17.58 1.44 -11.66
C LEU A 92 16.56 1.93 -12.71
N PRO A 93 16.90 2.01 -14.03
CA PRO A 93 15.94 2.46 -15.03
C PRO A 93 14.73 1.53 -15.14
N TYR A 94 14.93 0.21 -15.05
CA TYR A 94 13.84 -0.77 -15.08
C TYR A 94 13.00 -0.74 -13.80
N MET A 95 13.60 -0.44 -12.65
CA MET A 95 12.88 -0.22 -11.40
C MET A 95 11.96 1.01 -11.51
N LEU A 96 12.50 2.12 -12.01
CA LEU A 96 11.72 3.34 -12.24
C LEU A 96 10.59 3.09 -13.25
N LEU A 97 10.88 2.37 -14.34
CA LEU A 97 9.89 1.96 -15.34
C LEU A 97 8.78 1.10 -14.72
N THR A 98 9.15 0.12 -13.89
CA THR A 98 8.21 -0.77 -13.20
C THR A 98 7.33 0.02 -12.24
N PHE A 99 7.91 0.96 -11.49
CA PHE A 99 7.20 1.83 -10.58
C PHE A 99 6.19 2.73 -11.31
N VAL A 100 6.65 3.49 -12.31
CA VAL A 100 5.78 4.37 -13.10
C VAL A 100 4.71 3.57 -13.84
N GLY A 101 5.10 2.42 -14.41
CA GLY A 101 4.20 1.50 -15.11
C GLY A 101 3.11 0.94 -14.19
N ALA A 102 3.45 0.57 -12.95
CA ALA A 102 2.49 0.08 -11.97
C ALA A 102 1.44 1.15 -11.61
N PHE A 103 1.88 2.39 -11.35
CA PHE A 103 0.96 3.49 -11.05
C PHE A 103 0.12 3.89 -12.26
N ALA A 104 0.71 3.93 -13.46
CA ALA A 104 -0.01 4.25 -14.69
C ALA A 104 -1.08 3.18 -15.00
N LEU A 105 -0.72 1.90 -14.88
CA LEU A 105 -1.66 0.78 -15.08
C LEU A 105 -2.77 0.80 -14.03
N ALA A 106 -2.43 1.00 -12.75
CA ALA A 106 -3.41 1.12 -11.68
C ALA A 106 -4.40 2.26 -11.92
N TYR A 107 -3.91 3.42 -12.36
CA TYR A 107 -4.76 4.56 -12.70
C TYR A 107 -5.66 4.28 -13.91
N ALA A 108 -5.14 3.60 -14.94
CA ALA A 108 -5.92 3.17 -16.09
C ALA A 108 -7.03 2.19 -15.67
N CYS A 109 -6.71 1.18 -14.85
CA CYS A 109 -7.70 0.24 -14.30
C CYS A 109 -8.76 0.96 -13.46
N LEU A 110 -8.36 1.93 -12.63
CA LEU A 110 -9.27 2.72 -11.82
C LEU A 110 -10.28 3.49 -12.68
N LYS A 111 -9.80 4.19 -13.71
CA LYS A 111 -10.63 5.06 -14.55
C LYS A 111 -11.46 4.30 -15.57
N CYS A 112 -10.89 3.27 -16.20
CA CYS A 112 -11.53 2.54 -17.29
C CYS A 112 -12.38 1.36 -16.82
N TYR A 113 -12.12 0.81 -15.62
CA TYR A 113 -12.81 -0.39 -15.14
C TYR A 113 -13.45 -0.23 -13.76
N ASP A 114 -12.68 0.04 -12.70
CA ASP A 114 -13.21 0.03 -11.32
C ASP A 114 -14.34 1.05 -11.13
N LEU A 115 -14.09 2.32 -11.45
CA LEU A 115 -15.11 3.37 -11.33
C LEU A 115 -16.38 3.13 -12.18
N PRO A 116 -16.30 2.81 -13.48
CA PRO A 116 -17.51 2.57 -14.27
C PRO A 116 -18.27 1.33 -13.81
N VAL A 117 -17.58 0.22 -13.50
CA VAL A 117 -18.23 -1.01 -13.00
C VAL A 117 -18.87 -0.76 -11.64
N ARG A 118 -18.18 -0.07 -10.73
CA ARG A 118 -18.71 0.30 -9.41
C ARG A 118 -19.97 1.16 -9.53
N LYS A 119 -19.96 2.16 -10.42
CA LYS A 119 -21.14 2.99 -10.68
C LYS A 119 -22.29 2.13 -11.21
N TRP A 120 -22.04 1.30 -12.22
CA TRP A 120 -23.04 0.43 -12.81
C TRP A 120 -23.66 -0.55 -11.79
N LEU A 121 -22.85 -1.21 -10.97
CA LEU A 121 -23.32 -2.09 -9.90
C LEU A 121 -24.14 -1.35 -8.86
N THR A 122 -23.72 -0.15 -8.46
CA THR A 122 -24.43 0.68 -7.48
C THR A 122 -25.81 1.06 -8.00
N GLU A 123 -25.91 1.46 -9.27
CA GLU A 123 -27.20 1.81 -9.88
C GLU A 123 -28.11 0.61 -10.10
N ARG A 124 -27.54 -0.55 -10.41
CA ARG A 124 -28.31 -1.76 -10.67
C ARG A 124 -28.83 -2.44 -9.40
N PHE A 125 -28.05 -2.43 -8.32
CA PHE A 125 -28.35 -3.25 -7.12
C PHE A 125 -28.60 -2.45 -5.84
N LEU A 126 -28.01 -1.25 -5.70
CA LEU A 126 -28.11 -0.47 -4.45
C LEU A 126 -29.09 0.69 -4.53
N LYS A 127 -29.37 1.24 -5.72
CA LYS A 127 -30.52 2.14 -5.92
C LYS A 127 -31.80 1.30 -5.95
N LYS A 128 -32.39 1.03 -4.78
CA LYS A 128 -33.84 0.77 -4.70
C LYS A 128 -34.56 2.05 -5.16
N LYS A 129 -35.62 1.89 -5.96
CA LYS A 129 -36.54 2.96 -6.37
C LYS A 129 -36.92 3.86 -5.20
#